data_AF-A0A3A2ZD15-F1
#
_entry.id   AF-A0A3A2ZD15-F1
#
_cell.length_a   1.000
_cell.length_b   1.000
_cell.length_c   1.000
_cell.angle_alpha   90.00
_cell.angle_beta   90.00
_cell.angle_gamma   90.00
#
_symmetry.space_group_name_H-M   'P 1'
#
loop_
_entity.id
_entity.type
_entity.pdbx_description
1 polymer ?
#
loop_
_entity_poly.entity_id
_entity_poly.type
_entity_poly.pdbx_seq_one_letter_code
_entity_poly.pdbx_strand_id
1 'polypeptide(L)' 'MIENGKLAGIIDFGCSGYLPEYWEYTKAKYNFWGDQKDWATLINSVFHGDQYEEELQAEREMWQYANPF' A
#
# COMPACT_ATOMS: atom_id res chain seq x y z
N MET A 1 12.36 10.06 -0.48
CA MET A 1 12.99 11.35 -0.09
C MET A 1 12.21 12.49 -0.72
N ILE A 2 11.96 13.56 0.02
CA ILE A 2 11.26 14.75 -0.47
C ILE A 2 12.21 15.95 -0.43
N GLU A 3 12.29 16.68 -1.53
CA GLU A 3 13.01 17.96 -1.62
C GLU A 3 12.08 18.99 -2.24
N ASN A 4 11.92 20.15 -1.59
CA ASN A 4 11.04 21.23 -2.05
C ASN A 4 9.60 20.78 -2.39
N GLY A 5 9.05 19.86 -1.61
CA GLY A 5 7.70 19.32 -1.80
C GLY A 5 7.55 18.33 -2.96
N LYS A 6 8.66 17.88 -3.57
CA LYS A 6 8.67 16.91 -4.67
C LYS A 6 9.43 15.65 -4.29
N LEU A 7 9.05 14.53 -4.93
CA LEU A 7 9.81 13.29 -4.84
C LEU A 7 11.22 13.51 -5.41
N ALA A 8 12.23 13.36 -4.55
CA ALA A 8 13.64 13.57 -4.89
C ALA A 8 14.39 12.25 -5.11
N GLY A 9 13.85 11.14 -4.61
CA GLY A 9 14.48 9.84 -4.76
C GLY A 9 13.78 8.75 -3.98
N ILE A 10 13.96 7.53 -4.46
CA ILE A 10 13.59 6.29 -3.78
C ILE A 10 14.89 5.70 -3.22
N ILE A 11 14.81 5.07 -2.06
CA ILE A 11 15.93 4.41 -1.38
C ILE A 11 15.50 2.98 -1.05
N ASP A 12 16.45 2.14 -0.62
CA ASP A 12 16.17 0.74 -0.24
C ASP A 12 15.55 -0.09 -1.39
N PHE A 13 16.17 -0.02 -2.57
CA PHE A 13 15.74 -0.74 -3.76
C PHE A 13 16.06 -2.25 -3.76
N GLY A 14 16.56 -2.81 -2.67
CA GLY A 14 16.96 -4.23 -2.61
C GLY A 14 15.81 -5.19 -2.92
N CYS A 15 14.58 -4.80 -2.62
CA CYS A 15 13.35 -5.55 -2.90
C CYS A 15 12.56 -5.01 -4.12
N SER A 16 13.18 -4.17 -4.95
CA SER A 16 12.55 -3.67 -6.17
C SER A 16 12.55 -4.72 -7.28
N GLY A 17 11.51 -4.73 -8.08
CA GLY A 17 11.35 -5.69 -9.18
C GLY A 17 10.12 -5.38 -10.01
N TYR A 18 9.98 -6.08 -11.14
CA TYR A 18 8.76 -6.03 -11.93
C TYR A 18 7.73 -6.96 -11.30
N LEU A 19 6.84 -6.38 -10.50
CA LEU A 19 5.81 -7.09 -9.75
C LEU A 19 4.43 -6.61 -10.19
N PRO A 20 3.36 -7.37 -9.92
CA PRO A 20 2.01 -6.92 -10.19
C PRO A 20 1.72 -5.60 -9.49
N GLU A 21 0.94 -4.73 -10.14
CA GLU A 21 0.50 -3.45 -9.57
C GLU A 21 -0.13 -3.60 -8.17
N TYR A 22 -0.84 -4.71 -7.96
CA TYR A 22 -1.43 -5.07 -6.67
C TYR A 22 -0.42 -5.05 -5.51
N TRP A 23 0.86 -5.39 -5.75
CA TRP A 23 1.91 -5.34 -4.74
C TRP A 23 2.15 -3.93 -4.20
N GLU A 24 2.05 -2.92 -5.07
CA GLU A 24 2.23 -1.52 -4.70
C GLU A 24 0.99 -1.02 -3.95
N TYR A 25 -0.20 -1.46 -4.38
CA TYR A 25 -1.47 -1.16 -3.73
C TYR A 25 -1.55 -1.72 -2.29
N THR A 26 -1.23 -3.00 -2.10
CA THR A 26 -1.30 -3.63 -0.77
C THR A 26 -0.25 -3.08 0.17
N LYS A 27 1.01 -2.90 -0.27
CA LYS A 27 2.06 -2.24 0.54
C LYS A 27 1.68 -0.83 0.95
N ALA A 28 1.06 -0.05 0.05
CA ALA A 28 0.56 1.29 0.36
C ALA A 28 -0.57 1.31 1.39
N LYS A 29 -1.20 0.16 1.69
CA LYS A 29 -2.28 0.01 2.69
C LYS A 29 -1.89 -0.87 3.89
N TYR A 30 -0.73 -1.56 3.85
CA TYR A 30 -0.27 -2.54 4.85
C TYR A 30 -0.05 -1.93 6.25
N ASN A 31 0.65 -0.79 6.33
CA ASN A 31 1.01 -0.14 7.61
C ASN A 31 0.02 0.94 8.07
N PHE A 32 -1.10 1.12 7.39
CA PHE A 32 -2.08 2.17 7.71
C PHE A 32 -3.21 1.61 8.57
N TRP A 33 -2.88 1.28 9.83
CA TRP A 33 -3.87 0.96 10.86
C TRP A 33 -4.31 2.27 11.55
N GLY A 34 -5.34 2.94 11.03
CA GLY A 34 -5.89 4.15 11.68
C GLY A 34 -6.67 5.10 10.76
N ASP A 35 -6.87 6.34 11.24
CA ASP A 35 -7.80 7.36 10.69
C ASP A 35 -7.33 8.07 9.40
N GLN A 36 -6.37 7.52 8.66
CA GLN A 36 -5.87 8.13 7.41
C GLN A 36 -6.75 7.79 6.19
N LYS A 37 -8.04 8.14 6.30
CA LYS A 37 -9.03 7.91 5.23
C LYS A 37 -8.64 8.59 3.93
N ASP A 38 -8.07 9.80 4.01
CA ASP A 38 -7.64 10.56 2.84
C ASP A 38 -6.56 9.84 2.04
N TRP A 39 -5.64 9.15 2.73
CA TRP A 39 -4.60 8.34 2.07
C TRP A 39 -5.21 7.12 1.37
N ALA A 40 -6.09 6.39 2.05
CA ALA A 40 -6.78 5.25 1.46
C ALA A 40 -7.62 5.65 0.22
N THR A 41 -8.33 6.77 0.31
CA THR A 41 -9.10 7.32 -0.83
C THR A 41 -8.18 7.72 -1.99
N LEU A 42 -7.04 8.35 -1.71
CA LEU A 42 -6.05 8.68 -2.73
C LEU A 42 -5.53 7.42 -3.42
N ILE A 43 -5.09 6.41 -2.67
CA ILE A 43 -4.59 5.14 -3.24
C ILE A 43 -5.65 4.46 -4.08
N ASN A 44 -6.89 4.38 -3.60
CA ASN A 44 -7.99 3.81 -4.38
C ASN A 44 -8.23 4.59 -5.69
N SER A 45 -8.09 5.92 -5.68
CA SER A 45 -8.24 6.74 -6.90
C SER A 45 -7.12 6.52 -7.92
N VAL A 46 -5.90 6.23 -7.48
CA VAL A 46 -4.72 6.06 -8.35
C VAL A 46 -4.68 4.67 -8.97
N PHE A 47 -5.05 3.65 -8.22
CA PHE A 47 -4.92 2.24 -8.59
C PHE A 47 -6.23 1.57 -9.02
N HIS A 48 -7.29 2.36 -9.27
CA HIS A 48 -8.64 1.82 -9.54
C HIS A 48 -9.09 0.81 -8.46
N GLY A 49 -8.86 1.17 -7.19
CA GLY A 49 -8.88 0.26 -6.04
C GLY A 49 -10.19 -0.46 -5.76
N ASP A 50 -11.29 -0.09 -6.42
CA ASP A 50 -12.55 -0.84 -6.39
C ASP A 50 -12.36 -2.30 -6.85
N GLN A 51 -11.34 -2.58 -7.67
CA GLN A 51 -11.04 -3.91 -8.19
C GLN A 51 -10.21 -4.80 -7.24
N TYR A 52 -9.65 -4.22 -6.17
CA TYR A 52 -8.67 -4.89 -5.30
C TYR A 52 -9.08 -4.94 -3.82
N GLU A 53 -10.25 -4.39 -3.48
CA GLU A 53 -10.69 -4.29 -2.08
C GLU A 53 -11.09 -5.66 -1.50
N GLU A 54 -11.63 -6.57 -2.32
CA GLU A 54 -11.96 -7.93 -1.88
C GLU A 54 -10.69 -8.73 -1.54
N GLU A 55 -9.70 -8.70 -2.43
CA GLU A 55 -8.41 -9.36 -2.24
C GLU A 55 -7.67 -8.76 -1.03
N LEU A 56 -7.68 -7.43 -0.90
CA LEU A 56 -7.06 -6.75 0.25
C LEU A 56 -7.76 -7.11 1.58
N GLN A 57 -9.08 -7.29 1.58
CA GLN A 57 -9.80 -7.70 2.77
C GLN A 57 -9.39 -9.12 3.20
N ALA A 58 -9.27 -10.05 2.24
CA ALA A 58 -8.77 -11.40 2.50
C ALA A 58 -7.33 -11.38 3.04
N GLU A 59 -6.44 -10.56 2.47
CA GLU A 59 -5.07 -10.40 2.96
C GLU A 59 -5.03 -9.83 4.39
N ARG A 60 -5.87 -8.84 4.72
CA ARG A 60 -5.94 -8.27 6.07
C ARG A 60 -6.35 -9.28 7.12
N GLU A 61 -7.32 -10.14 6.81
CA GLU A 61 -7.70 -11.25 7.68
C GLU A 61 -6.51 -12.18 7.89
N MET A 62 -5.80 -12.55 6.81
CA MET A 62 -4.58 -13.37 6.91
C MET A 62 -3.49 -12.69 7.73
N TRP A 63 -3.28 -11.37 7.61
CA TRP A 63 -2.29 -10.62 8.40
C TRP A 63 -2.57 -10.70 9.90
N GLN A 64 -3.85 -10.61 10.31
CA GLN A 64 -4.24 -10.73 11.71
C GLN A 64 -3.93 -12.13 12.28
N TYR A 65 -4.07 -13.18 11.48
CA TYR A 65 -3.76 -14.54 11.90
C TYR A 65 -2.26 -14.85 11.87
N ALA A 66 -1.53 -14.33 10.88
CA ALA A 66 -0.12 -14.64 10.65
C ALA A 66 0.84 -13.78 11.48
N ASN A 67 0.42 -12.57 11.89
CA ASN A 67 1.26 -11.62 12.62
C ASN A 67 0.52 -11.13 13.89
N PRO A 68 0.49 -11.92 14.96
CA PRO A 68 -0.28 -11.62 16.18
C PRO A 68 0.34 -10.53 17.10
N PHE A 69 1.27 -9.72 16.59
CA PHE A 69 2.01 -8.71 17.35
C PHE A 69 1.80 -7.30 16.80
#